data_AF-B3RJG9-F1
#
_entry.id   AF-B3RJG9-F1
#
_cell.length_a   1.000
_cell.length_b   1.000
_cell.length_c   1.000
_cell.angle_alpha   90.00
_cell.angle_beta   90.00
_cell.angle_gamma   90.00
#
_symmetry.space_group_name_H-M   'P 1'
#
loop_
_entity.id
_entity.type
_entity.pdbx_description
1 polymer ?
#
loop_
_entity_poly.entity_id
_entity_poly.type
_entity_poly.pdbx_seq_one_letter_code
_entity_poly.pdbx_strand_id
1 'polypeptide(L)'
;MNSLEWKELGITSYNDITATQMQDIYQRIRLEQLEQDIEEEIQENLEKESVLELELKQIESDENAEREKNQPSNGTKEAVNDKKSNSESENMVRELESIIKEEELKRKEAQEAQEVARIAEAKKKAEEEADRIVEEQRKEREEAERIAEEQRKEREEAERIAEEQRKEREEAERIAEEQRKEREEIERIAEKQKKEREEAERIAEEQRKQEEAASIADEKRKAEEEAAQKQLEEEMYNAEEQQKNESLNSMETLDTEEMNKLAEIAANAEADAKREAEIAAEAALKADSEDAKKAALEAERIALEKARKIAEERLTSQLKSAMKSNDIDRLRTTLKEFKKAKIENSSELIQKAESTLKMWLLRNELNLAVHERQIPKLETAIEKYKKSTFTADLQTEYNQANDLLGRLKRLDKMRHEILSLKQSTVAEIRSYQKPHVDIHNIMIATYILLGYKEKRLQDWKNLQALIGKTGKEGLKRQTTTIDPVTISEQNADRGYQLLKPLDIEKVRDLSSGAATFYVWSMNMIEEVNSIHSAGK
;
A
#
# COMPACT_ATOMS: atom_id res chain seq x y z
N MET A 1 -11.36 -29.67 39.14
CA MET A 1 -12.43 -28.99 38.37
C MET A 1 -13.14 -29.91 37.38
N ASN A 2 -14.46 -29.97 37.44
CA ASN A 2 -15.35 -30.75 36.55
C ASN A 2 -15.88 -29.90 35.37
N SER A 3 -16.43 -30.56 34.33
CA SER A 3 -16.97 -29.91 33.11
C SER A 3 -18.05 -28.83 33.34
N LEU A 4 -18.70 -28.78 34.51
CA LEU A 4 -19.67 -27.72 34.84
C LEU A 4 -19.00 -26.39 35.19
N GLU A 5 -17.85 -26.41 35.86
CA GLU A 5 -17.17 -25.20 36.36
C GLU A 5 -16.55 -24.37 35.23
N TRP A 6 -16.12 -25.03 34.15
CA TRP A 6 -15.63 -24.37 32.93
C TRP A 6 -16.72 -23.53 32.24
N LYS A 7 -17.98 -23.95 32.34
CA LYS A 7 -19.12 -23.21 31.75
C LYS A 7 -19.48 -21.96 32.54
N GLU A 8 -19.34 -21.96 33.86
CA GLU A 8 -19.61 -20.78 34.69
C GLU A 8 -18.60 -19.64 34.44
N LEU A 9 -17.37 -19.98 34.05
CA LEU A 9 -16.32 -19.02 33.65
C LEU A 9 -16.43 -18.54 32.19
N GLY A 10 -17.43 -19.01 31.43
CA GLY A 10 -17.65 -18.65 30.03
C GLY A 10 -16.62 -19.23 29.05
N ILE A 11 -15.83 -20.21 29.47
CA ILE A 11 -14.72 -20.76 28.67
C ILE A 11 -15.24 -21.92 27.82
N THR A 12 -15.27 -21.74 26.50
CA THR A 12 -15.77 -22.75 25.54
C THR A 12 -14.66 -23.53 24.83
N SER A 13 -13.41 -23.07 24.93
CA SER A 13 -12.21 -23.69 24.35
C SER A 13 -10.96 -23.26 25.13
N TYR A 14 -9.96 -24.15 25.24
CA TYR A 14 -8.70 -23.89 25.95
C TYR A 14 -7.89 -22.71 25.35
N ASN A 15 -8.15 -22.36 24.09
CA ASN A 15 -7.45 -21.27 23.40
C ASN A 15 -8.02 -19.86 23.70
N ASP A 16 -9.13 -19.74 24.43
CA ASP A 16 -9.81 -18.47 24.70
C ASP A 16 -9.60 -17.92 26.13
N ILE A 17 -8.68 -18.51 26.90
CA ILE A 17 -8.46 -18.13 28.31
C ILE A 17 -7.65 -16.82 28.40
N THR A 18 -8.28 -15.76 28.90
CA THR A 18 -7.61 -14.48 29.16
C THR A 18 -6.68 -14.56 30.39
N ALA A 19 -5.68 -13.68 30.47
CA ALA A 19 -4.73 -13.64 31.59
C ALA A 19 -5.44 -13.48 32.96
N THR A 20 -6.54 -12.73 33.00
CA THR A 20 -7.37 -12.56 34.21
C THR A 20 -8.09 -13.85 34.60
N GLN A 21 -8.60 -14.61 33.63
CA GLN A 21 -9.25 -15.91 33.88
C GLN A 21 -8.23 -16.97 34.33
N MET A 22 -7.00 -16.95 33.80
CA MET A 22 -5.91 -17.80 34.29
C MET A 22 -5.59 -17.50 35.75
N GLN A 23 -5.48 -16.22 36.12
CA GLN A 23 -5.19 -15.80 37.49
C GLN A 23 -6.26 -16.31 38.48
N ASP A 24 -7.53 -16.24 38.10
CA ASP A 24 -8.66 -16.67 38.94
C ASP A 24 -8.70 -18.20 39.11
N ILE A 25 -8.41 -18.95 38.05
CA ILE A 25 -8.25 -20.41 38.11
C ILE A 25 -7.10 -20.81 39.04
N TYR A 26 -5.95 -20.12 38.96
CA TYR A 26 -4.81 -20.38 39.85
C TYR A 26 -5.14 -20.09 41.32
N GLN A 27 -5.89 -19.03 41.62
CA GLN A 27 -6.28 -18.73 43.00
C GLN A 27 -7.27 -19.75 43.55
N ARG A 28 -8.23 -20.22 42.74
CA ARG A 28 -9.19 -21.25 43.18
C ARG A 28 -8.53 -22.59 43.45
N ILE A 29 -7.63 -23.05 42.58
CA ILE A 29 -6.88 -24.30 42.81
C ILE A 29 -6.04 -24.19 44.08
N ARG A 30 -5.44 -23.02 44.33
CA ARG A 30 -4.67 -22.77 45.55
C ARG A 30 -5.53 -22.77 46.81
N LEU A 31 -6.75 -22.23 46.73
CA LEU A 31 -7.71 -22.25 47.84
C LEU A 31 -8.23 -23.67 48.12
N GLU A 32 -8.59 -24.44 47.09
CA GLU A 32 -8.99 -25.84 47.24
C GLU A 32 -7.88 -26.69 47.89
N GLN A 33 -6.62 -26.45 47.49
CA GLN A 33 -5.48 -27.14 48.11
C GLN A 33 -5.32 -26.75 49.59
N LEU A 34 -5.50 -25.46 49.92
CA LEU A 34 -5.43 -25.00 51.30
C LEU A 34 -6.57 -25.56 52.16
N GLU A 35 -7.78 -25.68 51.59
CA GLU A 35 -8.93 -26.26 52.28
C GLU A 35 -8.71 -27.76 52.57
N GLN A 36 -8.13 -28.51 51.62
CA GLN A 36 -7.74 -29.90 51.86
C GLN A 36 -6.68 -30.04 52.96
N ASP A 37 -5.66 -29.18 52.95
CA ASP A 37 -4.60 -29.19 53.97
C ASP A 37 -5.18 -28.88 55.37
N ILE A 38 -6.14 -27.95 55.47
CA ILE A 38 -6.85 -27.62 56.72
C ILE A 38 -7.74 -28.79 57.18
N GLU A 39 -8.45 -29.46 56.26
CA GLU A 39 -9.27 -30.63 56.59
C GLU A 39 -8.43 -31.80 57.11
N GLU A 40 -7.26 -32.06 56.51
CA GLU A 40 -6.32 -33.06 57.02
C GLU A 40 -5.79 -32.70 58.41
N GLU A 41 -5.44 -31.43 58.67
CA GLU A 41 -4.97 -30.97 59.97
C GLU A 41 -6.04 -31.07 61.07
N ILE A 42 -7.31 -30.77 60.72
CA ILE A 42 -8.46 -30.97 61.63
C ILE A 42 -8.63 -32.45 61.97
N GLN A 43 -8.51 -33.33 60.98
CA GLN A 43 -8.67 -34.77 61.18
C GLN A 43 -7.55 -35.36 62.04
N GLU A 44 -6.31 -34.93 61.84
CA GLU A 44 -5.16 -35.34 62.67
C GLU A 44 -5.34 -34.87 64.13
N ASN A 45 -5.91 -33.68 64.34
CA ASN A 45 -6.20 -33.17 65.68
C ASN A 45 -7.33 -33.93 66.39
N LEU A 46 -8.39 -34.32 65.66
CA LEU A 46 -9.45 -35.18 66.20
C LEU A 46 -8.93 -36.57 66.59
N GLU A 47 -8.00 -37.14 65.82
CA GLU A 47 -7.34 -38.40 66.17
C GLU A 47 -6.48 -38.27 67.43
N LYS A 48 -5.72 -37.17 67.58
CA LYS A 48 -4.95 -36.86 68.80
C LYS A 48 -5.85 -36.69 70.03
N GLU A 49 -6.99 -36.03 69.88
CA GLU A 49 -7.96 -35.84 70.96
C GLU A 49 -8.59 -37.17 71.41
N SER A 50 -8.93 -38.05 70.47
CA SER A 50 -9.39 -39.43 70.75
C SER A 50 -8.35 -40.25 71.53
N VAL A 51 -7.05 -40.12 71.19
CA VAL A 51 -5.97 -40.81 71.92
C VAL A 51 -5.85 -40.29 73.35
N LEU A 52 -5.90 -38.97 73.55
CA LEU A 52 -5.88 -38.35 74.89
C LEU A 52 -7.08 -38.77 75.74
N GLU A 53 -8.26 -38.91 75.13
CA GLU A 53 -9.46 -39.37 75.84
C GLU A 53 -9.38 -40.84 76.28
N LEU A 54 -8.66 -41.68 75.52
CA LEU A 54 -8.35 -43.06 75.92
C LEU A 54 -7.31 -43.12 77.05
N GLU A 55 -6.28 -42.26 77.02
CA GLU A 55 -5.30 -42.16 78.11
C GLU A 55 -5.93 -41.66 79.42
N LEU A 56 -6.85 -40.69 79.35
CA LEU A 56 -7.61 -40.22 80.52
C LEU A 56 -8.47 -41.31 81.14
N LYS A 57 -9.14 -42.15 80.33
CA LYS A 57 -9.89 -43.32 80.82
C LYS A 57 -9.00 -44.37 81.47
N GLN A 58 -7.75 -44.52 81.02
CA GLN A 58 -6.78 -45.40 81.63
C GLN A 58 -6.32 -44.87 83.00
N ILE A 59 -6.10 -43.55 83.11
CA ILE A 59 -5.74 -42.88 84.38
C ILE A 59 -6.89 -42.96 85.41
N GLU A 60 -8.15 -42.74 85.00
CA GLU A 60 -9.31 -42.89 85.91
C GLU A 60 -9.52 -44.34 86.38
N SER A 61 -9.20 -45.33 85.55
CA SER A 61 -9.19 -46.75 85.93
C SER A 61 -8.11 -47.04 86.99
N ASP A 62 -6.91 -46.47 86.82
CA ASP A 62 -5.78 -46.68 87.71
C ASP A 62 -5.97 -45.95 89.06
N GLU A 63 -6.57 -44.75 89.06
CA GLU A 63 -6.92 -44.01 90.30
C GLU A 63 -8.05 -44.68 91.11
N ASN A 64 -9.03 -45.32 90.45
CA ASN A 64 -10.08 -46.07 91.14
C ASN A 64 -9.58 -47.37 91.78
N ALA A 65 -8.51 -47.99 91.24
CA ALA A 65 -7.88 -49.16 91.83
C ALA A 65 -7.03 -48.84 93.09
N GLU A 66 -6.52 -47.61 93.22
CA GLU A 66 -5.77 -47.16 94.41
C GLU A 66 -6.65 -46.63 95.55
N ARG A 67 -7.86 -46.12 95.26
CA ARG A 67 -8.81 -45.61 96.27
C ARG A 67 -9.55 -46.71 97.07
N GLU A 68 -9.49 -47.97 96.64
CA GLU A 68 -10.06 -49.12 97.37
C GLU A 68 -9.15 -49.72 98.48
N LYS A 69 -7.95 -49.16 98.71
CA LYS A 69 -6.99 -49.73 99.69
C LYS A 69 -6.79 -48.99 101.01
N ASN A 70 -7.43 -47.85 101.27
CA ASN A 70 -7.23 -47.15 102.54
C ASN A 70 -8.43 -46.27 102.96
N GLN A 71 -9.26 -46.78 103.88
CA GLN A 71 -9.89 -45.94 104.91
C GLN A 71 -10.14 -46.75 106.21
N PRO A 72 -9.89 -46.15 107.40
CA PRO A 72 -9.92 -46.83 108.69
C PRO A 72 -11.27 -46.68 109.40
N SER A 73 -11.72 -47.71 110.13
CA SER A 73 -12.89 -47.64 111.02
C SER A 73 -12.47 -47.71 112.48
N ASN A 74 -12.80 -46.64 113.21
CA ASN A 74 -12.60 -46.47 114.65
C ASN A 74 -13.78 -47.06 115.44
N GLY A 75 -13.53 -47.69 116.59
CA GLY A 75 -14.55 -48.38 117.39
C GLY A 75 -14.15 -48.55 118.86
N THR A 76 -14.67 -47.63 119.68
CA THR A 76 -14.62 -47.44 121.13
C THR A 76 -14.77 -48.65 122.09
N LYS A 77 -14.00 -48.53 123.19
CA LYS A 77 -14.31 -48.74 124.63
C LYS A 77 -14.78 -50.12 125.13
N GLU A 78 -14.05 -50.66 126.13
CA GLU A 78 -14.66 -51.26 127.32
C GLU A 78 -13.68 -51.37 128.51
N ALA A 79 -14.25 -51.44 129.72
CA ALA A 79 -13.62 -51.24 131.01
C ALA A 79 -13.44 -52.56 131.81
N VAL A 80 -12.89 -52.43 133.03
CA VAL A 80 -13.26 -53.15 134.28
C VAL A 80 -12.18 -54.04 134.95
N ASN A 81 -11.86 -53.66 136.20
CA ASN A 81 -11.42 -54.43 137.40
C ASN A 81 -10.08 -55.22 137.36
N ASP A 82 -9.34 -55.40 138.46
CA ASP A 82 -9.78 -55.75 139.82
C ASP A 82 -8.73 -55.36 140.90
N LYS A 83 -9.22 -54.79 142.01
CA LYS A 83 -8.98 -55.17 143.42
C LYS A 83 -7.56 -55.31 144.05
N LYS A 84 -7.36 -54.37 145.00
CA LYS A 84 -7.23 -54.55 146.48
C LYS A 84 -5.84 -54.50 147.14
N SER A 85 -5.77 -53.50 148.04
CA SER A 85 -4.99 -53.39 149.29
C SER A 85 -3.50 -53.15 149.09
N ASN A 86 -2.79 -52.37 149.90
CA ASN A 86 -3.08 -51.87 151.24
C ASN A 86 -2.37 -50.52 151.43
N SER A 87 -2.88 -49.75 152.39
CA SER A 87 -2.51 -48.41 152.80
C SER A 87 -1.02 -48.12 152.94
N GLU A 88 -0.62 -46.94 152.45
CA GLU A 88 0.42 -45.99 152.96
C GLU A 88 1.21 -45.26 151.84
N SER A 89 1.01 -45.60 150.56
CA SER A 89 1.64 -44.90 149.41
C SER A 89 0.72 -43.95 148.62
N GLU A 90 -0.58 -43.87 148.96
CA GLU A 90 -1.60 -43.10 148.22
C GLU A 90 -1.44 -41.56 148.29
N ASN A 91 -0.68 -41.02 149.27
CA ASN A 91 -0.48 -39.58 149.38
C ASN A 91 0.64 -39.04 148.47
N MET A 92 1.61 -39.86 148.08
CA MET A 92 2.68 -39.43 147.16
C MET A 92 2.24 -39.53 145.69
N VAL A 93 1.32 -40.46 145.37
CA VAL A 93 0.73 -40.61 144.02
C VAL A 93 -0.23 -39.46 143.69
N ARG A 94 -1.05 -38.99 144.63
CA ARG A 94 -1.93 -37.81 144.42
C ARG A 94 -1.15 -36.52 144.11
N GLU A 95 0.02 -36.35 144.73
CA GLU A 95 0.85 -35.17 144.53
C GLU A 95 1.58 -35.21 143.18
N LEU A 96 2.03 -36.40 142.75
CA LEU A 96 2.57 -36.60 141.39
C LEU A 96 1.49 -36.51 140.30
N GLU A 97 0.27 -37.02 140.52
CA GLU A 97 -0.86 -36.86 139.60
C GLU A 97 -1.32 -35.40 139.48
N SER A 98 -1.25 -34.63 140.58
CA SER A 98 -1.51 -33.18 140.59
C SER A 98 -0.51 -32.41 139.75
N ILE A 99 0.78 -32.70 139.91
CA ILE A 99 1.86 -32.05 139.16
C ILE A 99 1.78 -32.40 137.67
N ILE A 100 1.53 -33.66 137.32
CA ILE A 100 1.36 -34.10 135.93
C ILE A 100 0.16 -33.42 135.28
N LYS A 101 -0.99 -33.32 135.96
CA LYS A 101 -2.16 -32.59 135.45
C LYS A 101 -1.89 -31.11 135.22
N GLU A 102 -1.12 -30.47 136.10
CA GLU A 102 -0.79 -29.05 135.96
C GLU A 102 0.21 -28.81 134.82
N GLU A 103 1.17 -29.70 134.62
CA GLU A 103 2.09 -29.67 133.47
C GLU A 103 1.39 -29.99 132.15
N GLU A 104 0.44 -30.94 132.14
CA GLU A 104 -0.40 -31.24 130.98
C GLU A 104 -1.32 -30.06 130.64
N LEU A 105 -1.88 -29.37 131.63
CA LEU A 105 -2.67 -28.17 131.43
C LEU A 105 -1.82 -27.04 130.83
N LYS A 106 -0.62 -26.79 131.36
CA LYS A 106 0.32 -25.80 130.80
C LYS A 106 0.77 -26.15 129.39
N ARG A 107 1.00 -27.44 129.08
CA ARG A 107 1.30 -27.89 127.71
C ARG A 107 0.12 -27.68 126.78
N LYS A 108 -1.10 -27.96 127.23
CA LYS A 108 -2.31 -27.78 126.44
C LYS A 108 -2.59 -26.30 126.19
N GLU A 109 -2.45 -25.46 127.21
CA GLU A 109 -2.54 -24.00 127.08
C GLU A 109 -1.44 -23.43 126.16
N ALA A 110 -0.21 -23.96 126.22
CA ALA A 110 0.86 -23.58 125.31
C ALA A 110 0.60 -24.02 123.86
N GLN A 111 0.03 -25.22 123.65
CA GLN A 111 -0.39 -25.69 122.34
C GLN A 111 -1.55 -24.88 121.79
N GLU A 112 -2.55 -24.56 122.60
CA GLU A 112 -3.69 -23.71 122.23
C GLU A 112 -3.21 -22.28 121.91
N ALA A 113 -2.29 -21.72 122.69
CA ALA A 113 -1.69 -20.40 122.40
C ALA A 113 -0.86 -20.41 121.10
N GLN A 114 -0.11 -21.48 120.84
CA GLN A 114 0.64 -21.65 119.60
C GLN A 114 -0.28 -21.82 118.39
N GLU A 115 -1.41 -22.52 118.56
CA GLU A 115 -2.41 -22.70 117.52
C GLU A 115 -3.17 -21.41 117.23
N VAL A 116 -3.55 -20.64 118.25
CA VAL A 116 -4.13 -19.30 118.10
C VAL A 116 -3.15 -18.35 117.40
N ALA A 117 -1.86 -18.39 117.74
CA ALA A 117 -0.84 -17.60 117.06
C ALA A 117 -0.68 -17.99 115.57
N ARG A 118 -0.70 -19.29 115.26
CA ARG A 118 -0.64 -19.80 113.87
C ARG A 118 -1.87 -19.38 113.06
N ILE A 119 -3.07 -19.45 113.66
CA ILE A 119 -4.32 -19.02 113.02
C ILE A 119 -4.30 -17.51 112.77
N ALA A 120 -3.80 -16.71 113.72
CA ALA A 120 -3.66 -15.27 113.55
C ALA A 120 -2.68 -14.91 112.42
N GLU A 121 -1.54 -15.60 112.33
CA GLU A 121 -0.57 -15.41 111.24
C GLU A 121 -1.15 -15.84 109.88
N ALA A 122 -1.83 -16.98 109.83
CA ALA A 122 -2.51 -17.45 108.62
C ALA A 122 -3.60 -16.48 108.16
N LYS A 123 -4.39 -15.93 109.09
CA LYS A 123 -5.42 -14.93 108.80
C LYS A 123 -4.81 -13.64 108.25
N LYS A 124 -3.69 -13.18 108.83
CA LYS A 124 -2.96 -12.00 108.34
C LYS A 124 -2.42 -12.21 106.92
N LYS A 125 -1.83 -13.39 106.64
CA LYS A 125 -1.35 -13.72 105.28
C LYS A 125 -2.48 -13.81 104.27
N ALA A 126 -3.62 -14.38 104.65
CA ALA A 126 -4.80 -14.45 103.78
C ALA A 126 -5.41 -13.06 103.51
N GLU A 127 -5.38 -12.15 104.49
CA GLU A 127 -5.82 -10.76 104.32
C GLU A 127 -4.87 -9.98 103.41
N GLU A 128 -3.55 -10.10 103.60
CA GLU A 128 -2.54 -9.52 102.70
C GLU A 128 -2.63 -10.06 101.27
N GLU A 129 -2.94 -11.36 101.10
CA GLU A 129 -3.13 -11.97 99.77
C GLU A 129 -4.45 -11.53 99.11
N ALA A 130 -5.54 -11.40 99.88
CA ALA A 130 -6.79 -10.85 99.38
C ALA A 130 -6.62 -9.40 98.92
N ASP A 131 -5.90 -8.56 99.68
CA ASP A 131 -5.61 -7.18 99.29
C ASP A 131 -4.78 -7.10 98.01
N ARG A 132 -3.78 -7.99 97.82
CA ARG A 132 -3.01 -8.06 96.56
C ARG A 132 -3.89 -8.44 95.36
N ILE A 133 -4.77 -9.42 95.52
CA ILE A 133 -5.68 -9.86 94.43
C ILE A 133 -6.64 -8.74 94.05
N VAL A 134 -7.18 -8.00 95.03
CA VAL A 134 -8.06 -6.85 94.76
C VAL A 134 -7.32 -5.75 94.01
N GLU A 135 -6.08 -5.45 94.40
CA GLU A 135 -5.24 -4.46 93.73
C GLU A 135 -4.83 -4.89 92.31
N GLU A 136 -4.57 -6.17 92.09
CA GLU A 136 -4.27 -6.75 90.77
C GLU A 136 -5.50 -6.69 89.85
N GLN A 137 -6.68 -7.11 90.34
CA GLN A 137 -7.94 -6.98 89.61
C GLN A 137 -8.31 -5.52 89.29
N ARG A 138 -7.95 -4.57 90.16
CA ARG A 138 -8.13 -3.14 89.89
C ARG A 138 -7.26 -2.68 88.73
N LYS A 139 -5.98 -3.07 88.71
CA LYS A 139 -5.04 -2.74 87.63
C LYS A 139 -5.44 -3.36 86.29
N GLU A 140 -5.87 -4.62 86.29
CA GLU A 140 -6.37 -5.28 85.08
C GLU A 140 -7.61 -4.59 84.50
N ARG A 141 -8.53 -4.13 85.35
CA ARG A 141 -9.70 -3.35 84.91
C ARG A 141 -9.30 -1.99 84.33
N GLU A 142 -8.38 -1.28 84.97
CA GLU A 142 -7.87 0.01 84.48
C GLU A 142 -7.13 -0.15 83.13
N GLU A 143 -6.39 -1.25 82.96
CA GLU A 143 -5.72 -1.56 81.69
C GLU A 143 -6.72 -1.96 80.60
N ALA A 144 -7.71 -2.80 80.91
CA ALA A 144 -8.79 -3.15 79.98
C ALA A 144 -9.61 -1.92 79.55
N GLU A 145 -9.87 -0.98 80.47
CA GLU A 145 -10.58 0.27 80.16
C GLU A 145 -9.76 1.18 79.24
N ARG A 146 -8.43 1.30 79.45
CA ARG A 146 -7.57 2.03 78.50
C ARG A 146 -7.55 1.40 77.12
N ILE A 147 -7.44 0.07 77.01
CA ILE A 147 -7.41 -0.63 75.73
C ILE A 147 -8.75 -0.44 74.99
N ALA A 148 -9.88 -0.53 75.70
CA ALA A 148 -11.19 -0.27 75.12
C ALA A 148 -11.34 1.17 74.62
N GLU A 149 -10.81 2.15 75.37
CA GLU A 149 -10.81 3.55 74.98
C GLU A 149 -9.90 3.83 73.77
N GLU A 150 -8.74 3.17 73.69
CA GLU A 150 -7.84 3.26 72.55
C GLU A 150 -8.46 2.64 71.28
N GLN A 151 -9.04 1.44 71.40
CA GLN A 151 -9.78 0.81 70.29
C GLN A 151 -10.98 1.64 69.82
N ARG A 152 -11.66 2.35 70.74
CA ARG A 152 -12.75 3.26 70.39
C ARG A 152 -12.24 4.43 69.57
N LYS A 153 -11.13 5.05 69.97
CA LYS A 153 -10.50 6.16 69.23
C LYS A 153 -10.01 5.74 67.85
N GLU A 154 -9.38 4.56 67.73
CA GLU A 154 -8.95 4.02 66.44
C GLU A 154 -10.14 3.77 65.50
N ARG A 155 -11.26 3.27 66.01
CA ARG A 155 -12.50 3.10 65.22
C ARG A 155 -13.09 4.42 64.77
N GLU A 156 -13.18 5.41 65.67
CA GLU A 156 -13.67 6.75 65.34
C GLU A 156 -12.77 7.45 64.29
N GLU A 157 -11.45 7.26 64.37
CA GLU A 157 -10.50 7.76 63.37
C GLU A 157 -10.61 7.03 62.03
N ALA A 158 -10.75 5.70 62.04
CA ALA A 158 -10.97 4.91 60.83
C ALA A 158 -12.29 5.28 60.12
N GLU A 159 -13.36 5.54 60.89
CA GLU A 159 -14.65 5.98 60.34
C GLU A 159 -14.54 7.38 59.71
N ARG A 160 -13.82 8.31 60.35
CA ARG A 160 -13.56 9.65 59.80
C ARG A 160 -12.77 9.58 58.48
N ILE A 161 -11.74 8.74 58.41
CA ILE A 161 -10.94 8.55 57.20
C ILE A 161 -11.79 7.93 56.08
N ALA A 162 -12.62 6.94 56.39
CA ALA A 162 -13.52 6.32 55.42
C ALA A 162 -14.55 7.33 54.87
N GLU A 163 -15.09 8.19 55.74
CA GLU A 163 -16.02 9.25 55.35
C GLU A 163 -15.35 10.33 54.49
N GLU A 164 -14.10 10.71 54.78
CA GLU A 164 -13.31 11.64 53.97
C GLU A 164 -13.01 11.05 52.59
N GLN A 165 -12.56 9.79 52.52
CA GLN A 165 -12.34 9.09 51.25
C GLN A 165 -13.63 8.94 50.43
N ARG A 166 -14.79 8.77 51.08
CA ARG A 166 -16.09 8.73 50.40
C ARG A 166 -16.41 10.08 49.75
N LYS A 167 -16.21 11.18 50.48
CA LYS A 167 -16.42 12.55 49.96
C LYS A 167 -15.48 12.88 48.80
N GLU A 168 -14.21 12.51 48.90
CA GLU A 168 -13.25 12.70 47.80
C GLU A 168 -13.64 11.92 46.54
N ARG A 169 -14.16 10.69 46.69
CA ARG A 169 -14.67 9.89 45.57
C ARG A 169 -15.91 10.52 44.94
N GLU A 170 -16.88 10.95 45.75
CA GLU A 170 -18.09 11.64 45.27
C GLU A 170 -17.74 12.94 44.53
N GLU A 171 -16.75 13.70 45.02
CA GLU A 171 -16.27 14.90 44.34
C GLU A 171 -15.52 14.58 43.03
N ALA A 172 -14.67 13.55 43.02
CA ALA A 172 -13.97 13.10 41.82
C ALA A 172 -14.96 12.60 40.75
N GLU A 173 -16.01 11.88 41.13
CA GLU A 173 -17.08 11.45 40.21
C GLU A 173 -17.85 12.63 39.63
N ARG A 174 -18.18 13.64 40.45
CA ARG A 174 -18.84 14.87 39.98
C ARG A 174 -17.98 15.63 38.97
N ILE A 175 -16.68 15.77 39.23
CA ILE A 175 -15.74 16.42 38.31
C ILE A 175 -15.61 15.63 37.01
N ALA A 176 -15.53 14.30 37.07
CA ALA A 176 -15.47 13.45 35.89
C ALA A 176 -16.74 13.55 35.03
N GLU A 177 -17.91 13.60 35.67
CA GLU A 177 -19.20 13.79 34.99
C GLU A 177 -19.32 15.18 34.35
N GLU A 178 -18.83 16.23 34.99
CA GLU A 178 -18.80 17.58 34.43
C GLU A 178 -17.86 17.66 33.22
N GLN A 179 -16.65 17.08 33.32
CA GLN A 179 -15.72 16.98 32.20
C GLN A 179 -16.28 16.16 31.04
N ARG A 180 -17.07 15.11 31.32
CA ARG A 180 -17.75 14.32 30.29
C ARG A 180 -18.78 15.17 29.55
N LYS A 181 -19.61 15.93 30.26
CA LYS A 181 -20.60 16.84 29.65
C LYS A 181 -19.95 17.93 28.81
N GLU A 182 -18.85 18.51 29.27
CA GLU A 182 -18.10 19.51 28.52
C GLU A 182 -17.51 18.92 27.23
N ARG A 183 -16.96 17.70 27.29
CA ARG A 183 -16.46 17.00 26.09
C ARG A 183 -17.59 16.70 25.09
N GLU A 184 -18.73 16.22 25.56
CA GLU A 184 -19.92 15.98 24.71
C GLU A 184 -20.46 17.27 24.09
N GLU A 185 -20.37 18.42 24.78
CA GLU A 185 -20.74 19.72 24.22
C GLU A 185 -19.73 20.22 23.17
N ILE A 186 -18.43 20.10 23.44
CA ILE A 186 -17.36 20.43 22.47
C ILE A 186 -17.51 19.55 21.22
N GLU A 187 -17.80 18.26 21.38
CA GLU A 187 -18.01 17.33 20.26
C GLU A 187 -19.24 17.72 19.44
N ARG A 188 -20.37 18.05 20.07
CA ARG A 188 -21.57 18.54 19.36
C ARG A 188 -21.32 19.85 18.60
N ILE A 189 -20.57 20.79 19.18
CA ILE A 189 -20.21 22.04 18.51
C ILE A 189 -19.29 21.75 17.32
N ALA A 190 -18.29 20.88 17.48
CA ALA A 190 -17.40 20.48 16.40
C ALA A 190 -18.14 19.77 15.27
N GLU A 191 -19.09 18.88 15.58
CA GLU A 191 -19.92 18.20 14.59
C GLU A 191 -20.81 19.19 13.83
N LYS A 192 -21.41 20.16 14.54
CA LYS A 192 -22.22 21.21 13.92
C LYS A 192 -21.37 22.09 12.97
N GLN A 193 -20.19 22.53 13.42
CA GLN A 193 -19.26 23.29 12.58
C GLN A 193 -18.78 22.49 11.37
N LYS A 194 -18.56 21.19 11.53
CA LYS A 194 -18.20 20.30 10.42
C LYS A 194 -19.32 20.23 9.38
N LYS A 195 -20.58 20.03 9.81
CA LYS A 195 -21.74 20.01 8.91
C LYS A 195 -21.94 21.35 8.18
N GLU A 196 -21.79 22.47 8.89
CA GLU A 196 -21.86 23.81 8.28
C GLU A 196 -20.74 24.04 7.25
N ARG A 197 -19.52 23.56 7.53
CA ARG A 197 -18.40 23.61 6.56
C ARG A 197 -18.64 22.71 5.36
N GLU A 198 -19.13 21.49 5.55
CA GLU A 198 -19.46 20.56 4.46
C GLU A 198 -20.59 21.11 3.58
N GLU A 199 -21.58 21.77 4.17
CA GLU A 199 -22.66 22.43 3.43
C GLU A 199 -22.16 23.66 2.67
N ALA A 200 -21.34 24.51 3.30
CA ALA A 200 -20.72 25.66 2.63
C ALA A 200 -19.78 25.21 1.49
N GLU A 201 -19.02 24.12 1.68
CA GLU A 201 -18.15 23.54 0.66
C GLU A 201 -18.96 22.95 -0.49
N ARG A 202 -20.07 22.24 -0.22
CA ARG A 202 -21.00 21.78 -1.25
C ARG A 202 -21.60 22.93 -2.06
N ILE A 203 -22.03 24.00 -1.41
CA ILE A 203 -22.58 25.19 -2.09
C ILE A 203 -21.50 25.85 -2.94
N ALA A 204 -20.28 26.00 -2.42
CA ALA A 204 -19.16 26.55 -3.18
C ALA A 204 -18.74 25.63 -4.34
N GLU A 205 -18.78 24.32 -4.17
CA GLU A 205 -18.51 23.34 -5.23
C GLU A 205 -19.59 23.37 -6.31
N GLU A 206 -20.87 23.51 -5.94
CA GLU A 206 -21.97 23.64 -6.88
C GLU A 206 -21.90 24.96 -7.65
N GLN A 207 -21.59 26.07 -6.98
CA GLN A 207 -21.32 27.36 -7.62
C GLN A 207 -20.12 27.29 -8.56
N ARG A 208 -19.01 26.68 -8.13
CA ARG A 208 -17.84 26.45 -8.98
C ARG A 208 -18.18 25.58 -10.19
N LYS A 209 -18.98 24.52 -10.03
CA LYS A 209 -19.43 23.68 -11.16
C LYS A 209 -20.34 24.46 -12.11
N GLN A 210 -21.21 25.33 -11.62
CA GLN A 210 -22.05 26.18 -12.46
C GLN A 210 -21.23 27.25 -13.19
N GLU A 211 -20.28 27.90 -12.50
CA GLU A 211 -19.38 28.90 -13.09
C GLU A 211 -18.39 28.26 -14.06
N GLU A 212 -17.86 27.08 -13.74
CA GLU A 212 -17.02 26.28 -14.64
C GLU A 212 -17.83 25.77 -15.82
N ALA A 213 -19.07 25.31 -15.65
CA ALA A 213 -19.94 24.96 -16.77
C ALA A 213 -20.29 26.16 -17.65
N ALA A 214 -20.51 27.35 -17.06
CA ALA A 214 -20.74 28.59 -17.79
C ALA A 214 -19.47 29.07 -18.51
N SER A 215 -18.30 29.00 -17.86
CA SER A 215 -17.00 29.33 -18.44
C SER A 215 -16.62 28.36 -19.54
N ILE A 216 -16.84 27.05 -19.36
CA ILE A 216 -16.66 26.04 -20.40
C ILE A 216 -17.65 26.28 -21.54
N ALA A 217 -18.90 26.67 -21.29
CA ALA A 217 -19.86 26.98 -22.34
C ALA A 217 -19.48 28.25 -23.12
N ASP A 218 -18.99 29.29 -22.44
CA ASP A 218 -18.51 30.52 -23.07
C ASP A 218 -17.16 30.33 -23.76
N GLU A 219 -16.23 29.57 -23.19
CA GLU A 219 -14.97 29.17 -23.83
C GLU A 219 -15.25 28.25 -25.01
N LYS A 220 -16.18 27.31 -24.89
CA LYS A 220 -16.61 26.45 -26.00
C LYS A 220 -17.29 27.27 -27.08
N ARG A 221 -18.14 28.24 -26.74
CA ARG A 221 -18.76 29.15 -27.72
C ARG A 221 -17.71 30.05 -28.38
N LYS A 222 -16.77 30.61 -27.62
CA LYS A 222 -15.66 31.41 -28.17
C LYS A 222 -14.71 30.55 -29.00
N ALA A 223 -14.41 29.33 -28.58
CA ALA A 223 -13.59 28.38 -29.31
C ALA A 223 -14.33 27.84 -30.53
N GLU A 224 -15.65 27.66 -30.50
CA GLU A 224 -16.49 27.32 -31.65
C GLU A 224 -16.62 28.51 -32.59
N GLU A 225 -16.74 29.75 -32.11
CA GLU A 225 -16.73 30.97 -32.92
C GLU A 225 -15.34 31.20 -33.54
N GLU A 226 -14.26 31.03 -32.77
CA GLU A 226 -12.88 31.16 -33.24
C GLU A 226 -12.50 29.98 -34.15
N ALA A 227 -12.95 28.76 -33.86
CA ALA A 227 -12.77 27.61 -34.73
C ALA A 227 -13.63 27.73 -35.99
N ALA A 228 -14.85 28.27 -35.91
CA ALA A 228 -15.66 28.55 -37.09
C ALA A 228 -15.07 29.70 -37.91
N GLN A 229 -14.47 30.71 -37.27
CA GLN A 229 -13.80 31.80 -37.96
C GLN A 229 -12.48 31.33 -38.57
N LYS A 230 -11.69 30.52 -37.86
CA LYS A 230 -10.48 29.87 -38.40
C LYS A 230 -10.83 28.85 -39.46
N GLN A 231 -11.91 28.08 -39.31
CA GLN A 231 -12.40 27.18 -40.35
C GLN A 231 -12.90 27.96 -41.55
N LEU A 232 -13.58 29.09 -41.36
CA LEU A 232 -13.99 29.93 -42.48
C LEU A 232 -12.79 30.59 -43.15
N GLU A 233 -11.80 31.06 -42.38
CA GLU A 233 -10.56 31.66 -42.89
C GLU A 233 -9.68 30.61 -43.56
N GLU A 234 -9.59 29.40 -43.01
CA GLU A 234 -8.91 28.23 -43.55
C GLU A 234 -9.69 27.67 -44.74
N GLU A 235 -11.02 27.65 -44.74
CA GLU A 235 -11.85 27.28 -45.90
C GLU A 235 -11.75 28.33 -46.99
N MET A 236 -11.70 29.63 -46.66
CA MET A 236 -11.48 30.70 -47.63
C MET A 236 -10.06 30.68 -48.17
N TYR A 237 -9.06 30.48 -47.31
CA TYR A 237 -7.66 30.35 -47.69
C TYR A 237 -7.45 29.09 -48.52
N ASN A 238 -7.99 27.94 -48.09
CA ASN A 238 -7.95 26.69 -48.83
C ASN A 238 -8.80 26.76 -50.09
N ALA A 239 -9.89 27.52 -50.14
CA ALA A 239 -10.67 27.73 -51.36
C ALA A 239 -9.95 28.68 -52.32
N GLU A 240 -9.25 29.69 -51.83
CA GLU A 240 -8.40 30.58 -52.63
C GLU A 240 -7.16 29.84 -53.11
N GLU A 241 -6.54 29.03 -52.26
CA GLU A 241 -5.42 28.16 -52.58
C GLU A 241 -5.86 27.01 -53.48
N GLN A 242 -7.05 26.43 -53.29
CA GLN A 242 -7.65 25.46 -54.21
C GLN A 242 -7.99 26.14 -55.52
N GLN A 243 -8.59 27.33 -55.57
CA GLN A 243 -8.82 28.03 -56.83
C GLN A 243 -7.51 28.38 -57.52
N LYS A 244 -6.47 28.76 -56.77
CA LYS A 244 -5.15 29.05 -57.28
C LYS A 244 -4.44 27.78 -57.75
N ASN A 245 -4.55 26.68 -57.02
CA ASN A 245 -3.99 25.37 -57.34
C ASN A 245 -4.77 24.69 -58.44
N GLU A 246 -6.08 24.87 -58.53
CA GLU A 246 -6.95 24.42 -59.62
C GLU A 246 -6.72 25.25 -60.86
N SER A 247 -6.49 26.56 -60.74
CA SER A 247 -6.10 27.42 -61.86
C SER A 247 -4.66 27.10 -62.33
N LEU A 248 -3.72 26.90 -61.41
CA LEU A 248 -2.35 26.44 -61.70
C LEU A 248 -2.35 25.04 -62.31
N ASN A 249 -3.10 24.10 -61.74
CA ASN A 249 -3.21 22.72 -62.23
C ASN A 249 -4.02 22.68 -63.53
N SER A 250 -5.05 23.51 -63.71
CA SER A 250 -5.76 23.66 -64.99
C SER A 250 -4.83 24.24 -66.06
N MET A 251 -3.99 25.23 -65.71
CA MET A 251 -3.03 25.81 -66.63
C MET A 251 -1.86 24.85 -66.93
N GLU A 252 -1.40 24.08 -65.94
CA GLU A 252 -0.36 23.06 -66.08
C GLU A 252 -0.85 21.80 -66.82
N THR A 253 -2.11 21.41 -66.63
CA THR A 253 -2.77 20.35 -67.42
C THR A 253 -3.02 20.81 -68.85
N LEU A 254 -3.44 22.05 -69.08
CA LEU A 254 -3.53 22.62 -70.43
C LEU A 254 -2.16 22.66 -71.12
N ASP A 255 -1.10 23.12 -70.43
CA ASP A 255 0.27 23.10 -70.94
C ASP A 255 0.75 21.68 -71.30
N THR A 256 0.45 20.68 -70.46
CA THR A 256 0.86 19.29 -70.70
C THR A 256 0.03 18.62 -71.79
N GLU A 257 -1.27 18.92 -71.88
CA GLU A 257 -2.14 18.48 -72.97
C GLU A 257 -1.73 19.09 -74.32
N GLU A 258 -1.38 20.37 -74.34
CA GLU A 258 -0.85 21.05 -75.53
C GLU A 258 0.48 20.41 -75.95
N MET A 259 1.39 20.14 -75.01
CA MET A 259 2.64 19.41 -75.28
C MET A 259 2.40 18.00 -75.83
N ASN A 260 1.38 17.29 -75.33
CA ASN A 260 0.99 15.97 -75.83
C ASN A 260 0.42 16.05 -77.25
N LYS A 261 -0.45 17.02 -77.54
CA LYS A 261 -0.99 17.28 -78.89
C LYS A 261 0.12 17.64 -79.89
N LEU A 262 1.06 18.48 -79.49
CA LEU A 262 2.22 18.82 -80.32
C LEU A 262 3.09 17.59 -80.63
N ALA A 263 3.29 16.71 -79.65
CA ALA A 263 3.99 15.45 -79.86
C ALA A 263 3.24 14.50 -80.82
N GLU A 264 1.91 14.48 -80.77
CA GLU A 264 1.08 13.68 -81.68
C GLU A 264 1.10 14.22 -83.12
N ILE A 265 0.99 15.54 -83.29
CA ILE A 265 1.12 16.21 -84.60
C ILE A 265 2.51 15.92 -85.20
N ALA A 266 3.57 16.05 -84.40
CA ALA A 266 4.91 15.72 -84.83
C ALA A 266 5.07 14.23 -85.17
N ALA A 267 4.37 13.31 -84.49
CA ALA A 267 4.39 11.88 -84.81
C ALA A 267 3.80 11.59 -86.19
N ASN A 268 2.68 12.24 -86.53
CA ASN A 268 2.05 12.12 -87.84
C ASN A 268 2.94 12.70 -88.95
N ALA A 269 3.50 13.88 -88.73
CA ALA A 269 4.42 14.52 -89.67
C ALA A 269 5.73 13.71 -89.86
N GLU A 270 6.24 13.07 -88.80
CA GLU A 270 7.38 12.15 -88.88
C GLU A 270 7.05 10.94 -89.75
N ALA A 271 5.85 10.35 -89.57
CA ALA A 271 5.41 9.20 -90.36
C ALA A 271 5.25 9.55 -91.85
N ASP A 272 4.73 10.74 -92.16
CA ASP A 272 4.59 11.21 -93.54
C ASP A 272 5.94 11.47 -94.21
N ALA A 273 6.89 12.11 -93.51
CA ALA A 273 8.24 12.32 -94.02
C ALA A 273 9.01 10.99 -94.23
N LYS A 274 8.76 9.97 -93.40
CA LYS A 274 9.30 8.62 -93.61
C LYS A 274 8.72 7.94 -94.84
N ARG A 275 7.41 8.07 -95.09
CA ARG A 275 6.76 7.57 -96.31
C ARG A 275 7.31 8.28 -97.55
N GLU A 276 7.52 9.59 -97.49
CA GLU A 276 8.18 10.36 -98.57
C GLU A 276 9.58 9.80 -98.87
N ALA A 277 10.36 9.44 -97.84
CA ALA A 277 11.66 8.82 -98.00
C ALA A 277 11.58 7.41 -98.62
N GLU A 278 10.64 6.57 -98.17
CA GLU A 278 10.42 5.23 -98.73
C GLU A 278 10.03 5.27 -100.21
N ILE A 279 9.14 6.20 -100.59
CA ILE A 279 8.73 6.41 -101.98
C ILE A 279 9.93 6.87 -102.83
N ALA A 280 10.76 7.78 -102.31
CA ALA A 280 11.97 8.24 -103.00
C ALA A 280 13.02 7.12 -103.15
N ALA A 281 13.19 6.28 -102.13
CA ALA A 281 14.06 5.10 -102.16
C ALA A 281 13.58 4.07 -103.20
N GLU A 282 12.27 3.81 -103.25
CA GLU A 282 11.67 2.90 -104.23
C GLU A 282 11.79 3.46 -105.66
N ALA A 283 11.64 4.77 -105.84
CA ALA A 283 11.87 5.44 -107.11
C ALA A 283 13.34 5.35 -107.56
N ALA A 284 14.30 5.41 -106.63
CA ALA A 284 15.73 5.22 -106.94
C ALA A 284 16.05 3.79 -107.40
N LEU A 285 15.35 2.79 -106.86
CA LEU A 285 15.48 1.39 -107.28
C LEU A 285 14.87 1.10 -108.66
N LYS A 286 13.79 1.83 -109.03
CA LYS A 286 13.07 1.69 -110.30
C LYS A 286 13.55 2.64 -111.41
N ALA A 287 14.54 3.48 -111.15
CA ALA A 287 15.01 4.49 -112.09
C ALA A 287 15.82 3.90 -113.26
N ASP A 288 15.40 4.22 -114.49
CA ASP A 288 16.02 3.73 -115.73
C ASP A 288 17.28 4.53 -116.17
N SER A 289 17.56 5.67 -115.54
CA SER A 289 18.71 6.53 -115.86
C SER A 289 19.51 6.92 -114.61
N GLU A 290 20.83 7.07 -114.76
CA GLU A 290 21.73 7.49 -113.69
C GLU A 290 21.35 8.86 -113.10
N ASP A 291 20.81 9.77 -113.90
CA ASP A 291 20.37 11.09 -113.44
C ASP A 291 19.07 10.99 -112.62
N ALA A 292 18.11 10.16 -113.04
CA ALA A 292 16.88 9.91 -112.28
C ALA A 292 17.17 9.20 -110.95
N LYS A 293 18.13 8.27 -110.95
CA LYS A 293 18.60 7.58 -109.74
C LYS A 293 19.25 8.54 -108.75
N LYS A 294 20.12 9.45 -109.20
CA LYS A 294 20.73 10.49 -108.35
C LYS A 294 19.70 11.46 -107.79
N ALA A 295 18.71 11.87 -108.59
CA ALA A 295 17.64 12.75 -108.13
C ALA A 295 16.77 12.08 -107.05
N ALA A 296 16.43 10.80 -107.22
CA ALA A 296 15.67 10.04 -106.24
C ALA A 296 16.45 9.79 -104.93
N LEU A 297 17.75 9.49 -105.00
CA LEU A 297 18.62 9.36 -103.83
C LEU A 297 18.79 10.69 -103.06
N GLU A 298 18.88 11.83 -103.75
CA GLU A 298 18.95 13.14 -103.10
C GLU A 298 17.61 13.50 -102.44
N ALA A 299 16.48 13.16 -103.09
CA ALA A 299 15.14 13.32 -102.50
C ALA A 299 14.96 12.43 -101.26
N GLU A 300 15.43 11.18 -101.30
CA GLU A 300 15.44 10.26 -100.15
C GLU A 300 16.27 10.85 -99.00
N ARG A 301 17.47 11.36 -99.28
CA ARG A 301 18.34 12.01 -98.29
C ARG A 301 17.67 13.19 -97.61
N ILE A 302 17.01 14.06 -98.39
CA ILE A 302 16.29 15.24 -97.88
C ILE A 302 15.09 14.82 -97.03
N ALA A 303 14.30 13.83 -97.48
CA ALA A 303 13.14 13.33 -96.75
C ALA A 303 13.55 12.64 -95.43
N LEU A 304 14.65 11.87 -95.43
CA LEU A 304 15.22 11.29 -94.22
C LEU A 304 15.73 12.35 -93.24
N GLU A 305 16.37 13.42 -93.73
CA GLU A 305 16.82 14.53 -92.88
C GLU A 305 15.64 15.30 -92.27
N LYS A 306 14.57 15.52 -93.05
CA LYS A 306 13.30 16.11 -92.59
C LYS A 306 12.63 15.24 -91.53
N ALA A 307 12.50 13.93 -91.78
CA ALA A 307 11.94 12.97 -90.82
C ALA A 307 12.77 12.93 -89.52
N ARG A 308 14.10 13.03 -89.61
CA ARG A 308 14.98 13.09 -88.45
C ARG A 308 14.72 14.32 -87.59
N LYS A 309 14.66 15.53 -88.17
CA LYS A 309 14.42 16.77 -87.41
C LYS A 309 13.06 16.76 -86.71
N ILE A 310 12.01 16.28 -87.38
CA ILE A 310 10.66 16.16 -86.80
C ILE A 310 10.66 15.14 -85.64
N ALA A 311 11.38 14.01 -85.79
CA ALA A 311 11.53 13.03 -84.72
C ALA A 311 12.24 13.62 -83.49
N GLU A 312 13.27 14.45 -83.69
CA GLU A 312 14.00 15.14 -82.62
C GLU A 312 13.09 16.12 -81.84
N GLU A 313 12.27 16.88 -82.55
CA GLU A 313 11.26 17.78 -81.96
C GLU A 313 10.19 17.01 -81.18
N ARG A 314 9.66 15.93 -81.75
CA ARG A 314 8.68 15.07 -81.08
C ARG A 314 9.23 14.51 -79.77
N LEU A 315 10.42 13.90 -79.81
CA LEU A 315 11.05 13.30 -78.65
C LEU A 315 11.33 14.35 -77.56
N THR A 316 11.70 15.57 -77.96
CA THR A 316 11.88 16.71 -77.04
C THR A 316 10.59 17.10 -76.34
N SER A 317 9.49 17.21 -77.08
CA SER A 317 8.16 17.53 -76.53
C SER A 317 7.64 16.42 -75.63
N GLN A 318 7.84 15.16 -76.01
CA GLN A 318 7.48 14.00 -75.19
C GLN A 318 8.27 13.97 -73.87
N LEU A 319 9.57 14.24 -73.90
CA LEU A 319 10.39 14.29 -72.69
C LEU A 319 9.95 15.41 -71.75
N LYS A 320 9.69 16.61 -72.27
CA LYS A 320 9.18 17.74 -71.48
C LYS A 320 7.81 17.44 -70.86
N SER A 321 6.89 16.83 -71.62
CA SER A 321 5.59 16.41 -71.08
C SER A 321 5.74 15.38 -69.96
N ALA A 322 6.65 14.42 -70.11
CA ALA A 322 6.89 13.38 -69.12
C ALA A 322 7.47 13.95 -67.82
N MET A 323 8.36 14.95 -67.91
CA MET A 323 8.93 15.65 -66.76
C MET A 323 7.90 16.42 -65.92
N LYS A 324 6.74 16.78 -66.49
CA LYS A 324 5.65 17.45 -65.78
C LYS A 324 4.58 16.49 -65.25
N SER A 325 4.44 15.31 -65.86
CA SER A 325 3.34 14.37 -65.58
C SER A 325 3.40 13.60 -64.25
N ASN A 326 4.44 13.78 -63.44
CA ASN A 326 4.71 13.03 -62.20
C ASN A 326 4.70 11.49 -62.35
N ASP A 327 4.86 10.99 -63.57
CA ASP A 327 4.91 9.55 -63.90
C ASP A 327 6.36 9.11 -64.11
N ILE A 328 6.88 8.37 -63.13
CA ILE A 328 8.26 7.87 -63.09
C ILE A 328 8.54 6.93 -64.27
N ASP A 329 7.60 6.05 -64.62
CA ASP A 329 7.80 5.03 -65.66
C ASP A 329 7.73 5.65 -67.05
N ARG A 330 6.81 6.61 -67.25
CA ARG A 330 6.74 7.40 -68.48
C ARG A 330 8.02 8.21 -68.68
N LEU A 331 8.49 8.95 -67.67
CA LEU A 331 9.73 9.72 -67.75
C LEU A 331 10.95 8.83 -68.01
N ARG A 332 11.02 7.66 -67.37
CA ARG A 332 12.10 6.69 -67.59
C ARG A 332 12.10 6.16 -69.02
N THR A 333 10.93 5.85 -69.57
CA THR A 333 10.77 5.32 -70.93
C THR A 333 11.12 6.38 -71.97
N THR A 334 10.57 7.58 -71.87
CA THR A 334 10.87 8.69 -72.79
C THR A 334 12.33 9.09 -72.73
N LEU A 335 12.95 9.13 -71.54
CA LEU A 335 14.39 9.41 -71.39
C LEU A 335 15.26 8.35 -72.07
N LYS A 336 14.87 7.07 -72.03
CA LYS A 336 15.59 5.97 -72.69
C LYS A 336 15.51 6.09 -74.22
N GLU A 337 14.33 6.40 -74.75
CA GLU A 337 14.11 6.64 -76.18
C GLU A 337 14.87 7.87 -76.67
N PHE A 338 14.81 8.96 -75.90
CA PHE A 338 15.52 10.20 -76.19
C PHE A 338 17.04 10.02 -76.24
N LYS A 339 17.62 9.26 -75.29
CA LYS A 339 19.06 8.91 -75.31
C LYS A 339 19.45 8.05 -76.51
N LYS A 340 18.59 7.13 -76.92
CA LYS A 340 18.83 6.25 -78.08
C LYS A 340 18.89 7.05 -79.39
N ALA A 341 18.13 8.13 -79.49
CA ALA A 341 18.07 8.99 -80.67
C ALA A 341 19.34 9.84 -80.91
N LYS A 342 20.25 9.95 -79.92
CA LYS A 342 21.54 10.67 -80.04
C LYS A 342 21.40 12.09 -80.64
N ILE A 343 20.42 12.83 -80.15
CA ILE A 343 20.11 14.19 -80.61
C ILE A 343 21.25 15.15 -80.23
N GLU A 344 21.70 15.98 -81.16
CA GLU A 344 22.73 17.01 -80.91
C GLU A 344 22.24 18.07 -79.90
N ASN A 345 23.17 18.63 -79.11
CA ASN A 345 22.90 19.71 -78.14
C ASN A 345 21.83 19.42 -77.06
N SER A 346 21.45 18.16 -76.87
CA SER A 346 20.38 17.80 -75.92
C SER A 346 20.87 17.39 -74.53
N SER A 347 22.16 17.61 -74.24
CA SER A 347 22.80 17.23 -72.98
C SER A 347 22.16 17.90 -71.76
N GLU A 348 21.81 19.17 -71.85
CA GLU A 348 21.17 19.90 -70.74
C GLU A 348 19.78 19.38 -70.40
N LEU A 349 18.98 19.05 -71.43
CA LEU A 349 17.64 18.50 -71.22
C LEU A 349 17.70 17.09 -70.62
N ILE A 350 18.65 16.28 -71.07
CA ILE A 350 18.91 14.95 -70.48
C ILE A 350 19.30 15.09 -69.01
N GLN A 351 20.20 16.02 -68.67
CA GLN A 351 20.60 16.26 -67.28
C GLN A 351 19.42 16.71 -66.41
N LYS A 352 18.59 17.63 -66.91
CA LYS A 352 17.37 18.08 -66.20
C LYS A 352 16.41 16.92 -65.98
N ALA A 353 16.10 16.14 -67.03
CA ALA A 353 15.20 14.99 -66.93
C ALA A 353 15.74 13.90 -65.98
N GLU A 354 17.05 13.62 -66.02
CA GLU A 354 17.70 12.71 -65.06
C GLU A 354 17.64 13.21 -63.63
N SER A 355 17.84 14.52 -63.43
CA SER A 355 17.73 15.16 -62.13
C SER A 355 16.31 15.05 -61.57
N THR A 356 15.30 15.38 -62.38
CA THR A 356 13.88 15.21 -62.04
C THR A 356 13.54 13.76 -61.71
N LEU A 357 14.01 12.80 -62.51
CA LEU A 357 13.80 11.37 -62.25
C LEU A 357 14.44 10.93 -60.93
N LYS A 358 15.67 11.36 -60.63
CA LYS A 358 16.35 11.07 -59.35
C LYS A 358 15.58 11.64 -58.17
N MET A 359 15.10 12.87 -58.29
CA MET A 359 14.28 13.53 -57.26
C MET A 359 12.98 12.75 -57.00
N TRP A 360 12.23 12.38 -58.04
CA TRP A 360 10.99 11.60 -57.88
C TRP A 360 11.21 10.21 -57.28
N LEU A 361 12.28 9.51 -57.70
CA LEU A 361 12.66 8.22 -57.12
C LEU A 361 12.98 8.35 -55.63
N LEU A 362 13.70 9.40 -55.23
CA LEU A 362 14.02 9.66 -53.84
C LEU A 362 12.78 10.02 -53.02
N ARG A 363 11.88 10.86 -53.56
CA ARG A 363 10.56 11.16 -52.95
C ARG A 363 9.78 9.88 -52.69
N ASN A 364 9.66 9.02 -53.71
CA ASN A 364 8.99 7.74 -53.60
C ASN A 364 9.66 6.82 -52.57
N GLU A 365 11.00 6.77 -52.54
CA GLU A 365 11.74 5.97 -51.55
C GLU A 365 11.52 6.46 -50.12
N LEU A 366 11.49 7.78 -49.87
CA LEU A 366 11.17 8.36 -48.57
C LEU A 366 9.74 8.00 -48.14
N ASN A 367 8.76 8.17 -49.02
CA ASN A 367 7.35 7.85 -48.73
C ASN A 367 7.17 6.36 -48.44
N LEU A 368 7.78 5.48 -49.26
CA LEU A 368 7.74 4.03 -49.01
C LEU A 368 8.39 3.68 -47.67
N ALA A 369 9.54 4.27 -47.33
CA ALA A 369 10.20 4.04 -46.06
C ALA A 369 9.33 4.46 -44.86
N VAL A 370 8.59 5.57 -44.99
CA VAL A 370 7.59 6.02 -44.01
C VAL A 370 6.47 5.00 -43.84
N HIS A 371 5.90 4.49 -44.94
CA HIS A 371 4.84 3.49 -44.90
C HIS A 371 5.31 2.15 -44.33
N GLU A 372 6.52 1.71 -44.65
CA GLU A 372 7.06 0.44 -44.20
C GLU A 372 7.49 0.47 -42.72
N ARG A 373 7.75 1.67 -42.15
CA ARG A 373 8.10 1.89 -40.73
C ARG A 373 9.28 1.04 -40.24
N GLN A 374 10.26 0.80 -41.12
CA GLN A 374 11.48 0.06 -40.79
C GLN A 374 12.64 1.02 -40.62
N ILE A 375 13.29 0.98 -39.44
CA ILE A 375 14.46 1.81 -39.12
C ILE A 375 15.53 1.77 -40.23
N PRO A 376 15.97 0.59 -40.74
CA PRO A 376 17.05 0.54 -41.73
C PRO A 376 16.69 1.22 -43.06
N LYS A 377 15.42 1.11 -43.47
CA LYS A 377 14.92 1.69 -44.72
C LYS A 377 14.78 3.21 -44.60
N LEU A 378 14.27 3.69 -43.48
CA LEU A 378 14.23 5.11 -43.15
C LEU A 378 15.64 5.71 -43.11
N GLU A 379 16.59 5.05 -42.44
CA GLU A 379 17.99 5.50 -42.41
C GLU A 379 18.59 5.60 -43.81
N THR A 380 18.40 4.57 -44.63
CA THR A 380 18.91 4.53 -46.00
C THR A 380 18.32 5.66 -46.85
N ALA A 381 17.00 5.87 -46.79
CA ALA A 381 16.32 6.91 -47.55
C ALA A 381 16.72 8.33 -47.10
N ILE A 382 16.81 8.55 -45.78
CA ILE A 382 17.23 9.82 -45.18
C ILE A 382 18.70 10.13 -45.51
N GLU A 383 19.57 9.13 -45.50
CA GLU A 383 20.97 9.31 -45.85
C GLU A 383 21.15 9.64 -47.34
N LYS A 384 20.37 8.98 -48.22
CA LYS A 384 20.31 9.33 -49.64
C LYS A 384 19.83 10.77 -49.85
N TYR A 385 18.82 11.22 -49.10
CA TYR A 385 18.38 12.61 -49.14
C TYR A 385 19.46 13.59 -48.69
N LYS A 386 20.14 13.32 -47.56
CA LYS A 386 21.22 14.19 -47.03
C LYS A 386 22.40 14.34 -48.00
N LYS A 387 22.64 13.33 -48.84
CA LYS A 387 23.68 13.33 -49.88
C LYS A 387 23.20 13.94 -51.20
N SER A 388 21.90 14.21 -51.34
CA SER A 388 21.31 14.75 -52.55
C SER A 388 21.32 16.28 -52.56
N THR A 389 21.13 16.88 -53.73
CA THR A 389 20.98 18.33 -53.91
C THR A 389 19.53 18.81 -53.79
N PHE A 390 18.58 17.90 -53.50
CA PHE A 390 17.13 18.15 -53.55
C PHE A 390 16.54 18.58 -52.20
N THR A 391 17.31 19.33 -51.40
CA THR A 391 16.96 19.62 -50.01
C THR A 391 15.74 20.54 -49.88
N ALA A 392 15.54 21.48 -50.80
CA ALA A 392 14.35 22.34 -50.76
C ALA A 392 13.08 21.59 -51.18
N ASP A 393 13.18 20.77 -52.23
CA ASP A 393 12.02 20.14 -52.88
C ASP A 393 11.42 18.97 -52.10
N LEU A 394 12.23 18.29 -51.27
CA LEU A 394 11.84 17.09 -50.52
C LEU A 394 11.89 17.30 -48.99
N GLN A 395 11.90 18.55 -48.53
CA GLN A 395 12.04 18.88 -47.12
C GLN A 395 10.89 18.32 -46.27
N THR A 396 9.67 18.36 -46.80
CA THR A 396 8.47 17.87 -46.09
C THR A 396 8.53 16.36 -45.88
N GLU A 397 8.80 15.60 -46.93
CA GLU A 397 8.94 14.15 -46.88
C GLU A 397 10.13 13.72 -46.03
N TYR A 398 11.24 14.47 -46.10
CA TYR A 398 12.38 14.28 -45.21
C TYR A 398 12.01 14.47 -43.74
N ASN A 399 11.30 15.56 -43.39
CA ASN A 399 10.89 15.83 -42.02
C ASN A 399 10.00 14.69 -41.49
N GLN A 400 9.01 14.27 -42.27
CA GLN A 400 8.14 13.14 -41.93
C GLN A 400 8.93 11.85 -41.67
N ALA A 401 9.85 11.50 -42.57
CA ALA A 401 10.71 10.34 -42.44
C ALA A 401 11.64 10.44 -41.23
N ASN A 402 12.26 11.59 -41.00
CA ASN A 402 13.21 11.82 -39.91
C ASN A 402 12.52 11.82 -38.55
N ASP A 403 11.33 12.41 -38.43
CA ASP A 403 10.52 12.40 -37.22
C ASP A 403 10.06 10.99 -36.88
N LEU A 404 9.61 10.22 -37.88
CA LEU A 404 9.28 8.80 -37.69
C LEU A 404 10.52 7.97 -37.30
N LEU A 405 11.67 8.21 -37.90
CA LEU A 405 12.92 7.53 -37.54
C LEU A 405 13.30 7.82 -36.09
N GLY A 406 13.20 9.08 -35.66
CA GLY A 406 13.44 9.48 -34.27
C GLY A 406 12.54 8.73 -33.30
N ARG A 407 11.22 8.69 -33.59
CA ARG A 407 10.23 7.94 -32.82
C ARG A 407 10.56 6.45 -32.71
N LEU A 408 10.80 5.79 -33.84
CA LEU A 408 11.10 4.35 -33.86
C LEU A 408 12.40 4.02 -33.12
N LYS A 409 13.44 4.86 -33.21
CA LYS A 409 14.69 4.68 -32.44
C LYS A 409 14.48 4.84 -30.94
N ARG A 410 13.65 5.81 -30.51
CA ARG A 410 13.30 5.95 -29.09
C ARG A 410 12.57 4.70 -28.58
N LEU A 411 11.58 4.22 -29.33
CA LEU A 411 10.85 2.99 -29.01
C LEU A 411 11.77 1.77 -28.91
N ASP A 412 12.70 1.61 -29.87
CA ASP A 412 13.63 0.48 -29.86
C ASP A 412 14.66 0.57 -28.72
N LYS A 413 15.16 1.77 -28.41
CA LYS A 413 16.04 2.01 -27.25
C LYS A 413 15.33 1.65 -25.95
N MET A 414 14.10 2.10 -25.75
CA MET A 414 13.31 1.77 -24.56
C MET A 414 13.07 0.27 -24.43
N ARG A 415 12.75 -0.40 -25.54
CA ARG A 415 12.57 -1.85 -25.57
C ARG A 415 13.83 -2.57 -25.10
N HIS A 416 15.02 -2.14 -25.54
CA HIS A 416 16.29 -2.69 -25.09
C HIS A 416 16.57 -2.40 -23.61
N GLU A 417 16.31 -1.18 -23.12
CA GLU A 417 16.47 -0.82 -21.71
C GLU A 417 15.60 -1.72 -20.81
N ILE A 418 14.33 -1.90 -21.15
CA ILE A 418 13.41 -2.76 -20.39
C ILE A 418 13.80 -4.25 -20.44
N LEU A 419 14.23 -4.75 -21.61
CA LEU A 419 14.68 -6.14 -21.75
C LEU A 419 15.97 -6.40 -20.95
N SER A 420 16.90 -5.43 -20.96
CA SER A 420 18.20 -5.54 -20.27
C SER A 420 18.13 -5.30 -18.76
N LEU A 421 17.01 -4.78 -18.23
CA LEU A 421 16.79 -4.69 -16.79
C LEU A 421 17.11 -6.02 -16.10
N LYS A 422 17.73 -5.99 -14.92
CA LYS A 422 17.95 -7.22 -14.15
C LYS A 422 16.62 -7.75 -13.61
N GLN A 423 16.46 -9.07 -13.52
CA GLN A 423 15.25 -9.65 -12.93
C GLN A 423 15.09 -9.29 -11.45
N SER A 424 16.21 -9.10 -10.75
CA SER A 424 16.25 -8.61 -9.37
C SER A 424 15.61 -7.23 -9.20
N THR A 425 15.68 -6.35 -10.21
CA THR A 425 15.12 -5.01 -10.15
C THR A 425 13.59 -5.01 -10.12
N VAL A 426 12.94 -5.90 -10.88
CA VAL A 426 11.47 -6.05 -10.81
C VAL A 426 11.07 -6.73 -9.49
N ALA A 427 11.89 -7.68 -9.01
CA ALA A 427 11.68 -8.32 -7.71
C ALA A 427 11.81 -7.33 -6.54
N GLU A 428 12.72 -6.36 -6.63
CA GLU A 428 12.90 -5.27 -5.67
C GLU A 428 11.61 -4.44 -5.54
N ILE A 429 11.08 -3.92 -6.66
CA ILE A 429 9.83 -3.14 -6.67
C ILE A 429 8.69 -3.97 -6.07
N ARG A 430 8.59 -5.26 -6.42
CA ARG A 430 7.58 -6.15 -5.85
C ARG A 430 7.72 -6.34 -4.34
N SER A 431 8.95 -6.36 -3.83
CA SER A 431 9.24 -6.70 -2.43
C SER A 431 8.85 -5.61 -1.42
N TYR A 432 8.59 -4.38 -1.86
CA TYR A 432 8.26 -3.28 -0.95
C TYR A 432 6.94 -3.56 -0.21
N GLN A 433 6.97 -3.57 1.13
CA GLN A 433 5.73 -3.71 1.92
C GLN A 433 4.89 -2.42 1.85
N LYS A 434 5.56 -1.27 1.91
CA LYS A 434 4.95 0.06 1.80
C LYS A 434 5.80 0.88 0.81
N PRO A 435 5.41 0.94 -0.48
CA PRO A 435 6.18 1.67 -1.48
C PRO A 435 6.13 3.17 -1.19
N HIS A 436 7.14 3.89 -1.67
CA HIS A 436 7.03 5.35 -1.75
C HIS A 436 5.87 5.73 -2.68
N VAL A 437 5.18 6.83 -2.38
CA VAL A 437 4.02 7.33 -3.17
C VAL A 437 4.41 7.48 -4.63
N ASP A 438 5.62 8.00 -4.88
CA ASP A 438 6.16 8.18 -6.23
C ASP A 438 6.28 6.87 -7.01
N ILE A 439 6.82 5.82 -6.36
CA ILE A 439 6.97 4.50 -6.96
C ILE A 439 5.60 3.91 -7.25
N HIS A 440 4.65 4.07 -6.33
CA HIS A 440 3.27 3.61 -6.53
C HIS A 440 2.62 4.31 -7.73
N ASN A 441 2.74 5.64 -7.85
CA ASN A 441 2.21 6.41 -8.97
C ASN A 441 2.81 5.98 -10.31
N ILE A 442 4.14 5.75 -10.36
CA ILE A 442 4.82 5.24 -11.56
C ILE A 442 4.27 3.89 -11.99
N MET A 443 4.09 2.98 -11.03
CA MET A 443 3.57 1.65 -11.32
C MET A 443 2.10 1.71 -11.73
N ILE A 444 1.28 2.58 -11.14
CA ILE A 444 -0.10 2.82 -11.59
C ILE A 444 -0.08 3.32 -13.04
N ALA A 445 0.68 4.36 -13.36
CA ALA A 445 0.77 4.91 -14.71
C ALA A 445 1.21 3.85 -15.72
N THR A 446 2.21 3.04 -15.37
CA THR A 446 2.69 1.93 -16.21
C THR A 446 1.56 0.96 -16.54
N TYR A 447 0.78 0.52 -15.56
CA TYR A 447 -0.32 -0.43 -15.78
C TYR A 447 -1.56 0.19 -16.44
N ILE A 448 -1.83 1.47 -16.24
CA ILE A 448 -2.88 2.19 -16.99
C ILE A 448 -2.54 2.20 -18.49
N LEU A 449 -1.29 2.47 -18.84
CA LEU A 449 -0.81 2.41 -20.24
C LEU A 449 -0.92 0.99 -20.80
N LEU A 450 -0.75 -0.05 -19.97
CA LEU A 450 -1.00 -1.44 -20.35
C LEU A 450 -2.50 -1.83 -20.45
N GLY A 451 -3.42 -0.89 -20.20
CA GLY A 451 -4.87 -1.08 -20.34
C GLY A 451 -5.60 -1.55 -19.09
N TYR A 452 -4.96 -1.53 -17.92
CA TYR A 452 -5.61 -1.92 -16.66
C TYR A 452 -6.41 -0.76 -16.05
N LYS A 453 -7.55 -1.09 -15.42
CA LYS A 453 -8.43 -0.09 -14.79
C LYS A 453 -7.83 0.46 -13.49
N GLU A 454 -7.73 1.78 -13.40
CA GLU A 454 -7.12 2.50 -12.26
C GLU A 454 -7.65 2.08 -10.88
N LYS A 455 -8.98 1.88 -10.74
CA LYS A 455 -9.60 1.49 -9.46
C LYS A 455 -8.94 0.27 -8.80
N ARG A 456 -8.41 -0.67 -9.59
CA ARG A 456 -7.75 -1.89 -9.09
C ARG A 456 -6.28 -1.68 -8.73
N LEU A 457 -5.66 -0.61 -9.21
CA LEU A 457 -4.23 -0.30 -9.06
C LEU A 457 -3.95 0.56 -7.81
N GLN A 458 -4.98 1.17 -7.23
CA GLN A 458 -4.90 1.99 -6.01
C GLN A 458 -4.49 1.16 -4.78
N ASP A 459 -4.82 -0.12 -4.73
CA ASP A 459 -4.32 -1.02 -3.69
C ASP A 459 -2.99 -1.63 -4.13
N TRP A 460 -1.93 -1.34 -3.36
CA TRP A 460 -0.59 -1.85 -3.61
C TRP A 460 -0.52 -3.37 -3.67
N LYS A 461 -1.31 -4.11 -2.86
CA LYS A 461 -1.29 -5.58 -2.90
C LYS A 461 -1.74 -6.13 -4.25
N ASN A 462 -2.75 -5.49 -4.85
CA ASN A 462 -3.21 -5.84 -6.19
C ASN A 462 -2.14 -5.55 -7.24
N LEU A 463 -1.47 -4.40 -7.12
CA LEU A 463 -0.38 -4.01 -8.01
C LEU A 463 0.83 -4.95 -7.88
N GLN A 464 1.22 -5.32 -6.67
CA GLN A 464 2.28 -6.30 -6.39
C GLN A 464 1.99 -7.66 -7.01
N ALA A 465 0.73 -8.10 -6.98
CA ALA A 465 0.31 -9.35 -7.62
C ALA A 465 0.51 -9.28 -9.14
N LEU A 466 0.21 -8.12 -9.77
CA LEU A 466 0.46 -7.89 -11.20
C LEU A 466 1.97 -7.86 -11.53
N ILE A 467 2.77 -7.14 -10.73
CA ILE A 467 4.24 -7.06 -10.90
C ILE A 467 4.87 -8.45 -10.78
N GLY A 468 4.31 -9.33 -9.96
CA GLY A 468 4.76 -10.71 -9.78
C GLY A 468 4.40 -11.68 -10.89
N LYS A 469 3.57 -11.29 -11.86
CA LYS A 469 3.21 -12.16 -12.99
C LYS A 469 4.42 -12.42 -13.89
N THR A 470 4.44 -13.58 -14.53
CA THR A 470 5.53 -14.02 -15.42
C THR A 470 4.99 -14.48 -16.77
N GLY A 471 5.88 -14.74 -17.73
CA GLY A 471 5.47 -15.18 -19.07
C GLY A 471 4.75 -14.06 -19.84
N LYS A 472 3.59 -14.39 -20.45
CA LYS A 472 2.85 -13.45 -21.31
C LYS A 472 2.32 -12.22 -20.57
N GLU A 473 1.94 -12.40 -19.30
CA GLU A 473 1.43 -11.35 -18.43
C GLU A 473 2.52 -10.69 -17.58
N GLY A 474 3.79 -11.06 -17.79
CA GLY A 474 4.89 -10.46 -17.05
C GLY A 474 5.14 -9.03 -17.51
N LEU A 475 5.36 -8.13 -16.55
CA LEU A 475 5.50 -6.69 -16.77
C LEU A 475 6.46 -6.35 -17.92
N LYS A 476 7.68 -6.90 -17.91
CA LYS A 476 8.68 -6.68 -18.96
C LYS A 476 8.21 -7.08 -20.35
N ARG A 477 7.46 -8.18 -20.47
CA ARG A 477 6.96 -8.65 -21.76
C ARG A 477 5.82 -7.76 -22.24
N GLN A 478 4.94 -7.34 -21.35
CA GLN A 478 3.85 -6.43 -21.70
C GLN A 478 4.40 -5.07 -22.17
N THR A 479 5.34 -4.47 -21.43
CA THR A 479 5.91 -3.15 -21.78
C THR A 479 6.77 -3.16 -23.04
N THR A 480 7.30 -4.32 -23.46
CA THR A 480 8.11 -4.45 -24.69
C THR A 480 7.30 -4.85 -25.92
N THR A 481 6.05 -5.29 -25.74
CA THR A 481 5.19 -5.78 -26.82
C THR A 481 3.97 -4.90 -27.07
N ILE A 482 3.65 -3.99 -26.15
CA ILE A 482 2.54 -3.06 -26.35
C ILE A 482 2.82 -2.12 -27.52
N ASP A 483 1.82 -1.95 -28.37
CA ASP A 483 1.84 -1.00 -29.47
C ASP A 483 1.23 0.32 -28.98
N PRO A 484 1.94 1.46 -29.08
CA PRO A 484 1.40 2.77 -28.72
C PRO A 484 0.03 3.08 -29.35
N VAL A 485 -0.25 2.58 -30.56
CA VAL A 485 -1.53 2.81 -31.26
C VAL A 485 -2.72 2.21 -30.50
N THR A 486 -2.50 1.20 -29.67
CA THR A 486 -3.56 0.52 -28.91
C THR A 486 -3.92 1.23 -27.60
N ILE A 487 -3.15 2.23 -27.20
CA ILE A 487 -3.37 2.97 -25.96
C ILE A 487 -4.29 4.17 -26.24
N SER A 488 -5.40 4.25 -25.51
CA SER A 488 -6.34 5.37 -25.62
C SER A 488 -5.76 6.68 -25.07
N GLU A 489 -6.09 7.82 -25.69
CA GLU A 489 -5.73 9.18 -25.25
C GLU A 489 -6.01 9.40 -23.76
N GLN A 490 -7.19 8.97 -23.27
CA GLN A 490 -7.58 9.07 -21.85
C GLN A 490 -6.59 8.37 -20.88
N ASN A 491 -6.08 7.20 -21.26
CA ASN A 491 -5.12 6.46 -20.43
C ASN A 491 -3.74 7.14 -20.45
N ALA A 492 -3.35 7.71 -21.59
CA ALA A 492 -2.12 8.48 -21.71
C ALA A 492 -2.18 9.77 -20.88
N ASP A 493 -3.28 10.51 -20.96
CA ASP A 493 -3.51 11.72 -20.15
C ASP A 493 -3.50 11.42 -18.66
N ARG A 494 -4.18 10.34 -18.25
CA ARG A 494 -4.19 9.95 -16.84
C ARG A 494 -2.81 9.52 -16.35
N GLY A 495 -2.08 8.76 -17.16
CA GLY A 495 -0.69 8.41 -16.90
C GLY A 495 0.19 9.66 -16.77
N TYR A 496 0.02 10.64 -17.66
CA TYR A 496 0.75 11.90 -17.61
C TYR A 496 0.48 12.70 -16.34
N GLN A 497 -0.79 12.80 -15.92
CA GLN A 497 -1.15 13.48 -14.68
C GLN A 497 -0.49 12.86 -13.45
N LEU A 498 -0.36 11.52 -13.42
CA LEU A 498 0.32 10.81 -12.34
C LEU A 498 1.83 11.05 -12.36
N LEU A 499 2.44 11.19 -13.54
CA LEU A 499 3.89 11.28 -13.73
C LEU A 499 4.44 12.72 -13.70
N LYS A 500 3.67 13.70 -14.18
CA LYS A 500 4.06 15.11 -14.28
C LYS A 500 4.60 15.72 -12.97
N PRO A 501 4.05 15.47 -11.77
CA PRO A 501 4.54 16.10 -10.54
C PRO A 501 5.84 15.46 -10.00
N LEU A 502 6.30 14.34 -10.58
CA LEU A 502 7.46 13.63 -10.08
C LEU A 502 8.78 14.23 -10.55
N ASP A 503 9.76 14.12 -9.68
CA ASP A 503 11.16 14.43 -9.97
C ASP A 503 11.93 13.14 -10.26
N ILE A 504 12.41 13.00 -11.50
CA ILE A 504 13.09 11.78 -11.96
C ILE A 504 14.39 11.50 -11.19
N GLU A 505 15.09 12.53 -10.70
CA GLU A 505 16.33 12.32 -9.94
C GLU A 505 16.02 11.68 -8.59
N LYS A 506 15.00 12.20 -7.89
CA LYS A 506 14.51 11.62 -6.63
C LYS A 506 14.01 10.18 -6.81
N VAL A 507 13.27 9.92 -7.89
CA VAL A 507 12.79 8.57 -8.21
C VAL A 507 13.96 7.62 -8.44
N ARG A 508 15.02 8.07 -9.12
CA ARG A 508 16.19 7.25 -9.42
C ARG A 508 16.97 6.88 -8.16
N ASP A 509 17.06 7.81 -7.21
CA ASP A 509 17.69 7.57 -5.90
C ASP A 509 16.86 6.59 -5.05
N LEU A 510 15.54 6.64 -5.16
CA LEU A 510 14.63 5.73 -4.46
C LEU A 510 14.61 4.32 -5.08
N SER A 511 14.53 4.23 -6.40
CA SER A 511 14.49 2.96 -7.12
C SER A 511 14.90 3.13 -8.58
N SER A 512 16.07 2.61 -8.93
CA SER A 512 16.55 2.54 -10.33
C SER A 512 15.58 1.81 -11.27
N GLY A 513 14.87 0.81 -10.75
CA GLY A 513 13.84 0.08 -11.48
C GLY A 513 12.63 0.94 -11.78
N ALA A 514 12.08 1.62 -10.77
CA ALA A 514 10.94 2.50 -10.96
C ALA A 514 11.28 3.66 -11.91
N ALA A 515 12.49 4.22 -11.81
CA ALA A 515 12.94 5.26 -12.74
C ALA A 515 12.94 4.79 -14.21
N THR A 516 13.27 3.52 -14.47
CA THR A 516 13.21 2.97 -15.84
C THR A 516 11.77 2.89 -16.35
N PHE A 517 10.82 2.47 -15.50
CA PHE A 517 9.40 2.45 -15.86
C PHE A 517 8.77 3.84 -15.95
N TYR A 518 9.27 4.82 -15.20
CA TYR A 518 8.91 6.24 -15.35
C TYR A 518 9.29 6.73 -16.75
N VAL A 519 10.56 6.55 -17.15
CA VAL A 519 11.05 6.98 -18.46
C VAL A 519 10.27 6.29 -19.57
N TRP A 520 10.06 4.97 -19.46
CA TRP A 520 9.25 4.22 -20.40
C TRP A 520 7.82 4.78 -20.51
N SER A 521 7.16 5.02 -19.37
CA SER A 521 5.77 5.50 -19.36
C SER A 521 5.65 6.91 -19.97
N MET A 522 6.56 7.82 -19.62
CA MET A 522 6.58 9.19 -20.18
C MET A 522 6.77 9.18 -21.70
N ASN A 523 7.72 8.41 -22.20
CA ASN A 523 7.94 8.31 -23.64
C ASN A 523 6.76 7.63 -24.35
N MET A 524 6.14 6.61 -23.75
CA MET A 524 4.94 5.98 -24.32
C MET A 524 3.78 6.98 -24.44
N ILE A 525 3.59 7.83 -23.44
CA ILE A 525 2.60 8.92 -23.48
C ILE A 525 2.90 9.90 -24.61
N GLU A 526 4.15 10.35 -24.75
CA GLU A 526 4.56 11.23 -25.84
C GLU A 526 4.30 10.63 -27.22
N GLU A 527 4.55 9.33 -27.39
CA GLU A 527 4.29 8.62 -28.64
C GLU A 527 2.77 8.52 -28.92
N VAL A 528 1.94 8.23 -27.91
CA VAL A 528 0.47 8.24 -28.05
C VAL A 528 -0.04 9.61 -28.48
N ASN A 529 0.43 10.66 -27.84
CA ASN A 529 0.05 12.05 -28.17
C ASN A 529 0.50 12.42 -29.57
N SER A 530 1.72 12.04 -29.96
CA SER A 530 2.25 12.29 -31.31
C SER A 530 1.46 11.58 -32.40
N ILE A 531 0.93 10.38 -32.13
CA ILE A 531 0.07 9.64 -33.07
C ILE A 531 -1.30 10.33 -33.20
N HIS A 532 -1.90 10.76 -32.09
CA HIS A 532 -3.21 11.43 -32.10
C HIS A 532 -3.13 12.83 -32.74
N SER A 533 -2.06 13.58 -32.49
CA SER A 533 -1.83 14.88 -33.13
C SER A 533 -1.55 14.80 -34.63
N ALA A 534 -1.08 13.65 -35.14
CA ALA A 534 -0.86 13.44 -36.57
C ALA A 534 -2.10 12.89 -37.30
N GLY A 535 -3.14 12.48 -36.57
CA GLY A 535 -4.41 11.98 -37.12
C GLY A 535 -5.57 12.99 -37.04
N LYS A 536 -5.38 14.11 -36.33
CA LYS A 536 -6.21 15.32 -36.41
C LYS A 536 -5.63 16.21 -37.49
#